data_AF-A0A2V5V5T2-F1
#
_entry.id   AF-A0A2V5V5T2-F1
#
_cell.length_a   1.000
_cell.length_b   1.000
_cell.length_c   1.000
_cell.angle_alpha   90.00
_cell.angle_beta   90.00
_cell.angle_gamma   90.00
#
_symmetry.space_group_name_H-M   'P 1'
#
loop_
_entity.id
_entity.type
_entity.pdbx_description
1 polymer ?
#
loop_
_entity_poly.entity_id
_entity_poly.type
_entity_poly.pdbx_seq_one_letter_code
_entity_poly.pdbx_strand_id
1 'polypeptide(L)'
;MNLAGLDIARLYLALRKNPSLTIPEFLRDEETFYKVTLPKSRHFELPKLYPWMLAAQNRRENSSWEVSFARSGLPLKIEPSDKRVMQPELSYVKKSSIDYSYLTCDEISGRGGNAHLTNYGKQLMRLFIYPD
;
A
#
# COMPACT_ATOMS: atom_id res chain seq x y z
N MET A 1 -2.63 -8.82 10.72
CA MET A 1 -2.60 -7.50 10.05
C MET A 1 -2.95 -6.44 11.07
N ASN A 2 -2.16 -5.38 11.15
CA ASN A 2 -2.56 -4.15 11.81
C ASN A 2 -3.18 -3.26 10.72
N LEU A 3 -4.46 -2.93 10.78
CA LEU A 3 -5.12 -1.96 9.87
C LEU A 3 -4.68 -0.53 10.23
N ALA A 4 -3.39 -0.36 10.48
CA ALA A 4 -2.79 0.92 10.82
C ALA A 4 -3.04 1.88 9.66
N GLY A 5 -3.51 3.07 10.02
CA GLY A 5 -3.92 4.08 9.03
C GLY A 5 -5.37 3.98 8.56
N LEU A 6 -6.16 3.00 9.01
CA LEU A 6 -7.61 2.98 8.78
C LEU A 6 -8.31 4.06 9.62
N ASP A 7 -9.10 4.91 8.98
CA ASP A 7 -9.94 5.89 9.67
C ASP A 7 -11.13 5.20 10.36
N ILE A 8 -10.92 4.81 11.61
CA ILE A 8 -11.92 4.11 12.43
C ILE A 8 -13.14 4.99 12.70
N ALA A 9 -12.96 6.30 12.85
CA ALA A 9 -14.07 7.22 13.09
C ALA A 9 -14.99 7.28 11.86
N ARG A 10 -14.42 7.42 10.66
CA ARG A 10 -15.17 7.40 9.40
C ARG A 10 -15.84 6.05 9.17
N LEU A 11 -15.15 4.94 9.44
CA LEU A 11 -15.73 3.60 9.34
C LEU A 11 -16.91 3.42 10.29
N TYR A 12 -16.78 3.84 11.56
CA TYR A 12 -17.86 3.74 12.54
C TYR A 12 -19.10 4.52 12.11
N LEU A 13 -18.93 5.75 11.61
CA LEU A 13 -20.04 6.56 11.10
C LEU A 13 -20.67 5.95 9.84
N ALA A 14 -19.88 5.34 8.97
CA ALA A 14 -20.37 4.66 7.77
C ALA A 14 -21.18 3.40 8.13
N LEU A 15 -20.70 2.60 9.08
CA LEU A 15 -21.42 1.42 9.60
C LEU A 15 -22.74 1.78 10.27
N ARG A 16 -22.83 2.94 10.94
CA ARG A 16 -24.12 3.42 11.47
C ARG A 16 -25.16 3.69 10.39
N LYS A 17 -24.74 4.12 9.20
CA LYS A 17 -25.62 4.38 8.06
C LYS A 17 -25.94 3.11 7.27
N ASN A 18 -24.96 2.21 7.15
CA ASN A 18 -25.08 0.93 6.49
C ASN A 18 -24.39 -0.17 7.33
N PRO A 19 -25.15 -0.86 8.20
CA PRO A 19 -24.57 -1.88 9.09
C PRO A 19 -24.00 -3.11 8.38
N SER A 20 -24.36 -3.36 7.12
CA SER A 20 -23.80 -4.46 6.32
C SER A 20 -22.58 -4.06 5.49
N LEU A 21 -22.06 -2.83 5.65
CA LEU A 21 -20.87 -2.35 4.95
C LEU A 21 -19.65 -3.21 5.29
N THR A 22 -18.99 -3.71 4.25
CA THR A 22 -17.76 -4.49 4.37
C THR A 22 -16.51 -3.60 4.24
N ILE A 23 -15.36 -4.07 4.73
CA ILE A 23 -14.08 -3.35 4.58
C ILE A 23 -13.71 -3.09 3.11
N PRO A 24 -13.83 -4.05 2.17
CA PRO A 24 -13.55 -3.78 0.76
C PRO A 24 -14.46 -2.71 0.16
N GLU A 25 -15.73 -2.66 0.56
CA GLU A 25 -16.66 -1.60 0.13
C GLU A 25 -16.28 -0.25 0.71
N PHE A 26 -15.90 -0.19 1.98
CA PHE A 26 -15.47 1.05 2.64
C PHE A 26 -14.20 1.64 2.01
N LEU A 27 -13.27 0.78 1.59
CA LEU A 27 -11.97 1.18 1.03
C LEU A 27 -11.98 1.32 -0.50
N ARG A 28 -13.08 0.97 -1.18
CA ARG A 28 -13.17 0.97 -2.65
C ARG A 28 -12.77 2.30 -3.28
N ASP A 29 -13.20 3.40 -2.66
CA ASP A 29 -13.00 4.77 -3.14
C ASP A 29 -11.89 5.50 -2.37
N GLU A 30 -11.10 4.78 -1.56
CA GLU A 30 -9.99 5.37 -0.84
C GLU A 30 -8.89 5.81 -1.82
N GLU A 31 -8.37 7.02 -1.63
CA GLU A 31 -7.39 7.59 -2.54
C GLU A 31 -6.05 6.85 -2.45
N THR A 32 -5.58 6.33 -3.58
CA THR A 32 -4.18 5.88 -3.71
C THR A 32 -3.26 7.11 -3.68
N PHE A 33 -2.50 7.24 -2.60
CA PHE A 33 -1.56 8.35 -2.42
C PHE A 33 -0.15 8.00 -2.90
N TYR A 34 0.28 6.74 -2.73
CA TYR A 34 1.54 6.26 -3.26
C TYR A 34 1.49 4.76 -3.57
N LYS A 35 2.47 4.30 -4.33
CA LYS A 35 2.65 2.88 -4.63
C LYS A 35 4.10 2.46 -4.43
N VAL A 36 4.28 1.24 -3.93
CA VAL A 36 5.59 0.63 -3.73
C VAL A 36 5.65 -0.66 -4.52
N THR A 37 6.71 -0.83 -5.31
CA THR A 37 7.06 -2.12 -5.88
C THR A 37 7.88 -2.91 -4.86
N LEU A 38 7.43 -4.11 -4.52
CA LEU A 38 8.09 -5.05 -3.63
C LEU A 38 8.79 -6.15 -4.45
N PRO A 39 9.98 -6.61 -4.03
CA PRO A 39 10.65 -7.77 -4.61
C PRO A 39 9.73 -8.99 -4.71
N LYS A 40 10.03 -9.87 -5.66
CA LYS A 40 9.41 -11.20 -5.70
C LYS A 40 9.78 -11.95 -4.43
N SER A 41 8.77 -12.27 -3.62
CA SER A 41 8.91 -13.00 -2.37
C SER A 41 7.85 -14.09 -2.27
N ARG A 42 8.24 -15.25 -1.72
CA ARG A 42 7.28 -16.31 -1.37
C ARG A 42 6.56 -16.02 -0.06
N HIS A 43 7.08 -15.08 0.73
CA HIS A 43 6.56 -14.66 2.03
C HIS A 43 5.61 -13.47 1.94
N PHE A 44 5.34 -12.97 0.72
CA PHE A 44 4.29 -11.96 0.52
C PHE A 44 2.89 -12.57 0.69
N GLU A 45 2.41 -12.63 1.94
CA GLU A 45 1.16 -13.30 2.32
C GLU A 45 -0.09 -12.42 2.15
N LEU A 46 0.04 -11.10 1.91
CA LEU A 46 -1.12 -10.20 1.81
C LEU A 46 -2.18 -10.66 0.77
N PRO A 47 -1.82 -11.07 -0.46
CA PRO A 47 -2.82 -11.52 -1.44
C PRO A 47 -3.59 -12.77 -0.98
N LYS A 48 -2.96 -13.61 -0.14
CA LYS A 48 -3.58 -14.83 0.40
C LYS A 48 -4.48 -14.52 1.59
N LEU A 49 -4.04 -13.63 2.48
CA LEU A 49 -4.80 -13.22 3.67
C LEU A 49 -5.96 -12.27 3.33
N TYR A 50 -5.80 -11.45 2.29
CA TYR A 50 -6.77 -10.44 1.85
C TYR A 50 -6.97 -10.50 0.33
N PRO A 51 -7.63 -11.56 -0.18
CA PRO A 51 -7.80 -11.76 -1.62
C PRO A 51 -8.54 -10.61 -2.32
N TRP A 52 -9.38 -9.88 -1.58
CA TRP A 52 -10.13 -8.72 -2.09
C TRP A 52 -9.24 -7.53 -2.49
N MET A 53 -7.98 -7.46 -2.01
CA MET A 53 -7.03 -6.42 -2.46
C MET A 53 -6.42 -6.71 -3.82
N LEU A 54 -6.48 -7.96 -4.29
CA LEU A 54 -5.85 -8.37 -5.55
C LEU A 54 -6.73 -7.95 -6.74
N ALA A 55 -6.24 -7.04 -7.56
CA ALA A 55 -7.05 -6.47 -8.64
C ALA A 55 -7.03 -7.25 -9.97
N ALA A 56 -6.08 -8.18 -10.13
CA ALA A 56 -6.00 -9.03 -11.31
C ALA A 56 -5.60 -10.46 -10.94
N GLN A 57 -6.36 -11.44 -11.43
CA GLN A 57 -6.07 -12.87 -11.23
C GLN A 57 -5.00 -13.40 -12.19
N ASN A 58 -4.70 -12.69 -13.28
CA ASN A 58 -3.73 -13.11 -14.28
C ASN A 58 -2.30 -12.86 -13.82
N ARG A 59 -1.81 -13.77 -12.99
CA ARG A 59 -0.44 -13.83 -12.50
C ARG A 59 0.48 -14.40 -13.58
N ARG A 60 1.58 -13.72 -13.87
CA ARG A 60 2.78 -14.40 -14.38
C ARG A 60 3.58 -14.91 -13.18
N GLU A 61 4.07 -16.15 -13.23
CA GLU A 61 4.76 -16.83 -12.12
C GLU A 61 5.99 -16.09 -11.56
N ASN A 62 6.48 -15.06 -12.26
CA ASN A 62 7.73 -14.36 -11.99
C ASN A 62 7.62 -12.84 -11.82
N SER A 63 6.41 -12.30 -11.61
CA SER A 63 6.22 -10.86 -11.40
C SER A 63 6.53 -10.44 -9.96
N SER A 64 7.08 -9.23 -9.82
CA SER A 64 7.10 -8.48 -8.55
C SER A 64 5.68 -8.03 -8.19
N TRP A 65 5.50 -7.45 -7.01
CA TRP A 65 4.21 -6.92 -6.57
C TRP A 65 4.25 -5.40 -6.50
N GLU A 66 3.25 -4.72 -7.05
CA GLU A 66 2.99 -3.31 -6.75
C GLU A 66 1.84 -3.22 -5.75
N VAL A 67 2.09 -2.54 -4.63
CA VAL A 67 1.10 -2.31 -3.59
C VAL A 67 0.76 -0.83 -3.58
N SER A 68 -0.53 -0.52 -3.66
CA SER A 68 -1.07 0.84 -3.54
C SER A 68 -1.44 1.13 -2.10
N PHE A 69 -1.13 2.34 -1.63
CA PHE A 69 -1.34 2.76 -0.25
C PHE A 69 -2.13 4.06 -0.19
N ALA A 70 -2.96 4.18 0.84
CA ALA A 70 -3.53 5.46 1.26
C ALA A 70 -2.43 6.36 1.83
N ARG A 71 -2.74 7.65 1.99
CA ARG A 71 -1.83 8.61 2.61
C ARG A 71 -1.33 8.16 3.99
N SER A 72 -2.19 7.46 4.75
CA SER A 72 -1.91 6.97 6.10
C SER A 72 -1.03 5.71 6.17
N GLY A 73 -0.61 5.15 5.03
CA GLY A 73 0.11 3.88 4.98
C GLY A 73 -0.76 2.63 4.96
N LEU A 74 -2.09 2.79 4.89
CA LEU A 74 -3.01 1.67 4.75
C LEU A 74 -2.87 1.03 3.35
N PRO A 75 -2.59 -0.29 3.23
CA PRO A 75 -2.61 -0.99 1.94
C PRO A 75 -4.03 -1.03 1.36
N LEU A 76 -4.17 -0.72 0.07
CA LEU A 76 -5.46 -0.63 -0.63
C LEU A 76 -5.62 -1.68 -1.73
N LYS A 77 -4.57 -1.87 -2.54
CA LYS A 77 -4.65 -2.66 -3.78
C LYS A 77 -3.31 -3.33 -4.07
N ILE A 78 -3.36 -4.54 -4.62
CA ILE A 78 -2.19 -5.32 -5.02
C ILE A 78 -2.32 -5.70 -6.49
N GLU A 79 -1.26 -5.43 -7.25
CA GLU A 79 -1.17 -5.67 -8.68
C GLU A 79 0.15 -6.38 -9.01
N PRO A 80 0.18 -7.33 -9.96
CA PRO A 80 1.43 -7.85 -10.47
C PRO A 80 2.19 -6.75 -11.22
N SER A 81 3.51 -6.73 -11.07
CA SER A 81 4.41 -5.80 -11.76
C SER A 81 5.49 -6.57 -12.53
N ASP A 82 5.71 -6.20 -13.78
CA ASP A 82 6.81 -6.74 -14.60
C ASP A 82 8.18 -6.14 -14.19
N LYS A 83 8.19 -5.10 -13.34
CA LYS A 83 9.41 -4.47 -12.85
C LYS A 83 10.11 -5.37 -11.83
N ARG A 84 11.34 -5.80 -12.12
CA ARG A 84 12.19 -6.51 -11.14
C ARG A 84 12.88 -5.51 -10.22
N VAL A 85 12.71 -5.66 -8.92
CA VAL A 85 13.37 -4.85 -7.89
C VAL A 85 14.04 -5.77 -6.86
N MET A 86 15.20 -5.34 -6.36
CA MET A 86 15.95 -6.08 -5.33
C MET A 86 15.59 -5.65 -3.90
N GLN A 87 14.93 -4.50 -3.77
CA GLN A 87 14.45 -3.94 -2.51
C GLN A 87 13.14 -3.18 -2.76
N PRO A 88 12.37 -2.84 -1.72
CA PRO A 88 11.19 -1.98 -1.88
C PRO A 88 11.55 -0.64 -2.55
N GLU A 89 10.80 -0.28 -3.59
CA GLU A 89 11.00 0.94 -4.35
C GLU A 89 9.70 1.71 -4.54
N LEU A 90 9.73 3.03 -4.31
CA LEU A 90 8.62 3.92 -4.65
C LEU A 90 8.43 3.93 -6.17
N SER A 91 7.26 3.51 -6.65
CA SER A 91 6.92 3.51 -8.08
C SER A 91 6.00 4.67 -8.47
N TYR A 92 5.21 5.18 -7.52
CA TYR A 92 4.31 6.30 -7.73
C TYR A 92 4.09 7.06 -6.42
N VAL A 93 3.94 8.38 -6.53
CA VAL A 93 3.38 9.22 -5.46
C VAL A 93 2.51 10.30 -6.08
N LYS A 94 1.34 10.56 -5.48
CA LYS A 94 0.47 11.67 -5.86
C LYS A 94 1.19 12.98 -5.59
N LYS A 95 1.21 13.88 -6.59
CA LYS A 95 1.91 15.16 -6.50
C LYS A 95 1.42 15.99 -5.31
N SER A 96 2.37 16.52 -4.55
CA SER A 96 2.16 17.47 -3.46
C SER A 96 3.21 18.59 -3.52
N SER A 97 2.85 19.77 -3.01
CA SER A 97 3.76 20.92 -2.88
C SER A 97 4.58 20.92 -1.59
N ILE A 98 4.21 20.09 -0.61
CA ILE A 98 4.93 19.93 0.66
C ILE A 98 5.72 18.63 0.69
N ASP A 99 6.65 18.52 1.64
CA ASP A 99 7.42 17.30 1.83
C ASP A 99 6.50 16.13 2.20
N TYR A 100 6.73 14.97 1.57
CA TYR A 100 5.89 13.79 1.79
C TYR A 100 6.00 13.21 3.20
N SER A 101 7.06 13.53 3.94
CA SER A 101 7.26 13.05 5.32
C SER A 101 6.11 13.49 6.24
N TYR A 102 5.63 14.73 6.05
CA TYR A 102 4.48 15.29 6.75
C TYR A 102 3.14 14.69 6.35
N LEU A 103 3.09 13.96 5.23
CA LEU A 103 1.88 13.38 4.69
C LEU A 103 1.79 11.88 4.92
N THR A 104 2.91 11.18 5.00
CA THR A 104 2.95 9.70 4.90
C THR A 104 3.49 9.02 6.15
N CYS A 105 3.29 9.62 7.32
CA CYS A 105 3.82 9.09 8.58
C CYS A 105 5.32 8.76 8.49
N ASP A 106 6.08 9.62 7.79
CA ASP A 106 7.51 9.46 7.51
C ASP A 106 7.90 8.24 6.64
N GLU A 107 6.97 7.61 5.90
CA GLU A 107 7.32 6.52 4.97
C GLU A 107 8.00 7.01 3.69
N ILE A 108 7.61 8.20 3.21
CA ILE A 108 8.14 8.85 2.02
C ILE A 108 8.67 10.23 2.40
N SER A 109 9.85 10.59 1.90
CA SER A 109 10.45 11.91 2.04
C SER A 109 10.69 12.59 0.69
N GLY A 110 11.00 13.87 0.72
CA GLY A 110 11.32 14.66 -0.46
C GLY A 110 10.07 15.27 -1.10
N ARG A 111 10.25 15.81 -2.31
CA ARG A 111 9.22 16.54 -3.06
C ARG A 111 9.32 16.26 -4.57
N GLY A 112 8.17 16.25 -5.24
CA GLY A 112 8.12 16.09 -6.70
C GLY A 112 8.90 14.86 -7.18
N GLY A 113 9.79 15.04 -8.15
CA GLY A 113 10.63 13.97 -8.71
C GLY A 113 11.71 13.41 -7.77
N ASN A 114 11.96 14.06 -6.63
CA ASN A 114 12.93 13.61 -5.62
C ASN A 114 12.28 12.77 -4.50
N ALA A 115 11.01 12.37 -4.68
CA ALA A 115 10.31 11.53 -3.71
C ALA A 115 10.98 10.16 -3.59
N HIS A 116 11.17 9.69 -2.37
CA HIS A 116 11.78 8.39 -2.12
C HIS A 116 11.29 7.81 -0.79
N LEU A 117 11.36 6.48 -0.66
CA LEU A 117 11.14 5.82 0.63
C LEU A 117 12.23 6.23 1.62
N THR A 118 11.83 6.60 2.84
CA THR A 118 12.76 6.78 3.96
C THR A 118 13.34 5.42 4.39
N ASN A 119 14.32 5.44 5.30
CA ASN A 119 14.82 4.19 5.89
C ASN A 119 13.72 3.47 6.69
N TYR A 120 12.88 4.22 7.40
CA TYR A 120 11.72 3.69 8.10
C TYR A 120 10.72 3.05 7.12
N GLY A 121 10.34 3.76 6.06
CA GLY A 121 9.46 3.24 5.01
C GLY A 121 10.02 1.96 4.38
N LYS A 122 11.31 1.91 4.04
CA LYS A 122 11.94 0.70 3.51
C LYS A 122 11.86 -0.48 4.48
N GLN A 123 12.10 -0.25 5.77
CA GLN A 123 12.02 -1.31 6.80
C GLN A 123 10.59 -1.80 6.97
N LEU A 124 9.62 -0.91 7.03
CA LEU A 124 8.20 -1.26 7.09
C LEU A 124 7.79 -2.09 5.86
N MET A 125 8.22 -1.68 4.66
CA MET A 125 7.91 -2.40 3.43
C MET A 125 8.53 -3.80 3.38
N ARG A 126 9.70 -4.00 4.00
CA ARG A 126 10.32 -5.32 4.14
C ARG A 126 9.51 -6.27 5.02
N LEU A 127 8.75 -5.77 5.99
CA LEU A 127 7.90 -6.63 6.84
C LEU A 127 6.80 -7.34 6.04
N PHE A 128 6.40 -6.80 4.88
CA PHE A 128 5.45 -7.49 4.00
C PHE A 128 6.05 -8.74 3.33
N ILE A 129 7.37 -8.85 3.25
CA ILE A 129 8.08 -9.92 2.54
C ILE A 129 9.10 -10.67 3.44
N TYR A 130 9.11 -10.40 4.74
CA TYR A 130 10.05 -11.00 5.68
C TYR A 130 9.94 -12.54 5.72
N PRO A 131 11.04 -13.31 5.85
CA PRO A 131 12.42 -12.87 6.11
C PRO A 131 13.30 -12.58 4.87
N ASP A 132 12.70 -12.46 3.67
CA ASP A 132 13.46 -12.19 2.43
C ASP A 132 14.18 -10.83 2.44
#